data_AF-A0A1I5ITT8-F1
#
_entry.id   AF-A0A1I5ITT8-F1
#
_cell.length_a   1.000
_cell.length_b   1.000
_cell.length_c   1.000
_cell.angle_alpha   90.00
_cell.angle_beta   90.00
_cell.angle_gamma   90.00
#
_symmetry.space_group_name_H-M   'P 1'
#
loop_
_entity.id
_entity.type
_entity.pdbx_description
1 polymer ?
#
loop_
_entity_poly.entity_id
_entity_poly.type
_entity_poly.pdbx_seq_one_letter_code
_entity_poly.pdbx_strand_id
1 'polypeptide(L)'
;MSNTLSGGTAAGGIRAGGVDAARFGAGHLLERLLSAVRPEFRHDIFIPDPDSAVFFTATCALPSCPAAIRRTRIGLCERHHAWWKQAGRPDLPGWLGLAEQRLRAEVPEVPACAVGGCNRAHRRSRLCVRHVCAWDRAGRPDWDHWCTEQPAPSPVNESGCRFPACPRWSEPTTGFCAAHRRRWIAAGRPEPHAWFDQLAHSLDPRVDLRGLEPRLRLEVQYGLQCRHDAASRLTRMIRVTTAVRLIREAGVASLLDWEDERWHAYTLRPNSVGSAYQSFILDTCAALRNLAGVDPWQQQYLRFPRFRGVRVICDRRAGRDGRRPRTRQVRAR
;
A
#
# COMPACT_ATOMS: atom_id res chain seq x y z
N MET A 1 -89.80 11.81 15.76
CA MET A 1 -88.97 11.47 16.93
C MET A 1 -87.51 11.36 16.48
N SER A 2 -86.73 12.36 16.88
CA SER A 2 -85.28 12.37 17.18
C SER A 2 -84.23 11.84 16.19
N ASN A 3 -83.44 12.79 15.65
CA ASN A 3 -81.95 12.91 15.62
C ASN A 3 -81.09 11.63 15.70
N THR A 4 -79.93 11.51 15.02
CA THR A 4 -78.75 12.38 15.20
C THR A 4 -77.66 12.10 14.14
N LEU A 5 -76.90 13.15 13.81
CA LEU A 5 -75.65 13.19 13.03
C LEU A 5 -74.49 12.37 13.66
N SER A 6 -73.56 11.88 12.83
CA SER A 6 -72.10 12.14 12.98
C SER A 6 -71.25 11.44 11.90
N GLY A 7 -70.23 12.16 11.43
CA GLY A 7 -69.36 11.79 10.31
C GLY A 7 -68.19 10.87 10.66
N GLY A 8 -67.36 10.60 9.65
CA GLY A 8 -66.16 9.78 9.81
C GLY A 8 -65.36 9.60 8.51
N THR A 9 -64.58 10.64 8.20
CA THR A 9 -63.29 10.68 7.49
C THR A 9 -62.74 9.46 6.71
N ALA A 10 -62.34 9.77 5.48
CA ALA A 10 -61.54 8.96 4.56
C ALA A 10 -60.22 8.45 5.16
N ALA A 11 -60.00 7.14 5.09
CA ALA A 11 -58.71 6.51 5.31
C ALA A 11 -57.88 6.54 4.01
N GLY A 12 -57.12 7.61 3.83
CA GLY A 12 -56.04 7.65 2.85
C GLY A 12 -54.87 6.79 3.33
N GLY A 13 -54.72 5.61 2.73
CA GLY A 13 -53.57 4.73 2.97
C GLY A 13 -52.27 5.39 2.51
N ILE A 14 -51.41 5.72 3.48
CA ILE A 14 -50.04 6.19 3.22
C ILE A 14 -49.21 4.96 2.79
N ARG A 15 -48.80 4.93 1.53
CA ARG A 15 -47.88 3.94 0.99
C ARG A 15 -46.49 4.12 1.60
N ALA A 16 -45.88 2.99 1.93
CA ALA A 16 -44.52 2.85 2.42
C ALA A 16 -43.49 3.48 1.45
N GLY A 17 -42.82 4.55 1.87
CA GLY A 17 -41.76 5.23 1.11
C GLY A 17 -40.33 4.98 1.62
N GLY A 18 -40.13 4.07 2.57
CA GLY A 18 -38.84 3.85 3.22
C GLY A 18 -37.91 2.84 2.51
N VAL A 19 -38.47 1.89 1.74
CA VAL A 19 -37.70 0.78 1.14
C VAL A 19 -37.16 1.09 -0.26
N ASP A 20 -37.75 2.09 -0.95
CA ASP A 20 -37.35 2.43 -2.31
C ASP A 20 -36.11 3.35 -2.33
N ALA A 21 -35.98 4.30 -1.40
CA ALA A 21 -34.81 5.20 -1.34
C ALA A 21 -33.48 4.46 -1.13
N ALA A 22 -33.48 3.39 -0.33
CA ALA A 22 -32.29 2.56 -0.11
C ALA A 22 -31.91 1.73 -1.35
N ARG A 23 -32.90 1.33 -2.18
CA ARG A 23 -32.68 0.58 -3.43
C ARG A 23 -32.26 1.48 -4.60
N PHE A 24 -32.74 2.72 -4.68
CA PHE A 24 -32.33 3.68 -5.72
C PHE A 24 -30.89 4.19 -5.53
N GLY A 25 -30.37 4.28 -4.30
CA GLY A 25 -29.00 4.74 -4.04
C GLY A 25 -27.89 3.75 -4.44
N ALA A 26 -28.16 2.44 -4.37
CA ALA A 26 -27.13 1.41 -4.61
C ALA A 26 -26.82 1.22 -6.10
N GLY A 27 -27.81 1.37 -7.00
CA GLY A 27 -27.63 1.26 -8.45
C GLY A 27 -26.79 2.40 -9.04
N HIS A 28 -27.00 3.64 -8.57
CA HIS A 28 -26.22 4.81 -9.02
C HIS A 28 -24.83 4.91 -8.39
N LEU A 29 -24.56 4.22 -7.28
CA LEU A 29 -23.26 4.30 -6.62
C LEU A 29 -22.13 3.76 -7.51
N LEU A 30 -22.36 2.64 -8.21
CA LEU A 30 -21.35 2.06 -9.10
C LEU A 30 -21.03 3.02 -10.26
N GLU A 31 -22.04 3.60 -10.90
CA GLU A 31 -21.87 4.59 -11.97
C GLU A 31 -21.10 5.82 -11.48
N ARG A 32 -21.47 6.33 -10.30
CA ARG A 32 -20.80 7.49 -9.69
C ARG A 32 -19.35 7.17 -9.32
N LEU A 33 -19.06 5.97 -8.84
CA LEU A 33 -17.68 5.52 -8.59
C LEU A 33 -16.87 5.39 -9.88
N LEU A 34 -17.45 4.79 -10.93
CA LEU A 34 -16.81 4.69 -12.24
C LEU A 34 -16.53 6.06 -12.87
N SER A 35 -17.30 7.09 -12.51
CA SER A 35 -17.00 8.47 -12.91
C SER A 35 -16.01 9.17 -11.99
N ALA A 36 -16.05 8.92 -10.67
CA ALA A 36 -15.33 9.70 -9.67
C ALA A 36 -13.91 9.20 -9.39
N VAL A 37 -13.66 7.89 -9.45
CA VAL A 37 -12.34 7.31 -9.16
C VAL A 37 -11.41 7.61 -10.32
N ARG A 38 -10.32 8.34 -10.12
CA ARG A 38 -9.37 8.70 -11.18
C ARG A 38 -8.48 7.51 -11.56
N PRO A 39 -7.98 7.43 -12.81
CA PRO A 39 -7.24 6.27 -13.32
C PRO A 39 -6.06 5.84 -12.45
N GLU A 40 -5.34 6.79 -11.83
CA GLU A 40 -4.19 6.53 -10.97
C GLU A 40 -4.53 5.78 -9.66
N PHE A 41 -5.81 5.72 -9.28
CA PHE A 41 -6.28 4.91 -8.16
C PHE A 41 -6.88 3.57 -8.59
N ARG A 42 -7.13 3.34 -9.88
CA ARG A 42 -7.82 2.14 -10.39
C ARG A 42 -6.95 0.88 -10.48
N HIS A 43 -5.76 0.89 -9.89
CA HIS A 43 -4.86 -0.26 -9.93
C HIS A 43 -5.24 -1.34 -8.91
N ASP A 44 -5.05 -2.60 -9.32
CA ASP A 44 -5.22 -3.77 -8.44
C ASP A 44 -4.18 -3.81 -7.31
N ILE A 45 -3.01 -3.22 -7.54
CA ILE A 45 -1.99 -2.98 -6.52
C ILE A 45 -1.76 -1.47 -6.48
N PHE A 46 -2.20 -0.84 -5.40
CA PHE A 46 -1.96 0.58 -5.20
C PHE A 46 -0.54 0.78 -4.66
N ILE A 47 0.26 1.55 -5.39
CA ILE A 47 1.59 1.99 -4.99
C ILE A 47 1.51 3.52 -4.88
N PRO A 48 1.68 4.09 -3.68
CA PRO A 48 1.64 5.53 -3.51
C PRO A 48 2.85 6.18 -4.18
N ASP A 49 2.64 7.38 -4.67
CA ASP A 49 3.72 8.26 -5.11
C ASP A 49 4.73 8.45 -3.96
N PRO A 50 6.04 8.24 -4.20
CA PRO A 50 7.10 8.50 -3.23
C PRO A 50 7.09 9.92 -2.64
N ASP A 51 6.59 10.91 -3.40
CA ASP A 51 6.50 12.30 -2.96
C ASP A 51 5.17 12.61 -2.23
N SER A 52 4.28 11.62 -2.10
CA SER A 52 3.00 11.80 -1.41
C SER A 52 3.20 12.03 0.09
N ALA A 53 3.00 13.26 0.56
CA ALA A 53 2.98 13.58 1.99
C ALA A 53 1.88 12.84 2.79
N VAL A 54 0.90 12.26 2.09
CA VAL A 54 -0.21 11.50 2.69
C VAL A 54 0.17 10.05 2.91
N PHE A 55 0.81 9.39 1.94
CA PHE A 55 1.02 7.95 1.97
C PHE A 55 2.47 7.54 2.18
N PHE A 56 3.38 8.43 1.84
CA PHE A 56 4.81 8.28 1.98
C PHE A 56 5.31 9.10 3.16
N THR A 57 6.14 8.50 4.00
CA THR A 57 6.61 9.18 5.22
C THR A 57 8.04 9.68 5.05
N ALA A 58 8.94 8.81 4.63
CA ALA A 58 10.34 9.08 4.33
C ALA A 58 10.97 7.81 3.75
N THR A 59 12.16 7.95 3.17
CA THR A 59 13.01 6.83 2.73
C THR A 59 13.95 6.38 3.85
N CYS A 60 14.55 5.20 3.67
CA CYS A 60 15.54 4.67 4.60
C CYS A 60 16.75 5.60 4.69
N ALA A 61 17.31 5.75 5.90
CA ALA A 61 18.50 6.54 6.18
C ALA A 61 19.77 6.01 5.51
N LEU A 62 19.68 4.87 4.80
CA LEU A 62 20.74 4.35 3.95
C LEU A 62 20.54 4.93 2.55
N PRO A 63 21.44 5.79 2.04
CA PRO A 63 21.28 6.45 0.75
C PRO A 63 21.07 5.47 -0.42
N SER A 64 21.68 4.29 -0.35
CA SER A 64 21.52 3.22 -1.34
C SER A 64 20.18 2.47 -1.27
N CYS A 65 19.33 2.78 -0.28
CA CYS A 65 18.07 2.09 -0.03
C CYS A 65 16.88 3.03 -0.31
N PRO A 66 16.22 2.92 -1.48
CA PRO A 66 15.07 3.75 -1.80
C PRO A 66 13.82 3.40 -0.97
N ALA A 67 13.84 2.26 -0.25
CA ALA A 67 12.71 1.76 0.50
C ALA A 67 12.13 2.78 1.48
N ALA A 68 10.81 2.93 1.44
CA ALA A 68 10.08 3.71 2.42
C ALA A 68 10.21 3.16 3.85
N ILE A 69 10.25 4.05 4.84
CA ILE A 69 10.26 3.68 6.25
C ILE A 69 8.84 3.64 6.82
N ARG A 70 8.58 2.61 7.63
CA ARG A 70 7.32 2.50 8.39
C ARG A 70 7.38 3.26 9.73
N ARG A 71 8.58 3.57 10.24
CA ARG A 71 8.83 4.20 11.56
C ARG A 71 9.89 5.29 11.43
N THR A 72 9.47 6.55 11.56
CA THR A 72 10.34 7.74 11.46
C THR A 72 11.43 7.79 12.52
N ARG A 73 11.14 7.38 13.77
CA ARG A 73 12.09 7.49 14.89
C ARG A 73 13.42 6.76 14.67
N ILE A 74 13.40 5.63 13.97
CA ILE A 74 14.62 4.83 13.72
C ILE A 74 15.25 5.20 12.37
N GLY A 75 14.48 5.78 11.45
CA GLY A 75 14.98 6.13 10.11
C GLY A 75 15.30 4.93 9.22
N LEU A 76 15.02 3.69 9.62
CA LEU A 76 15.34 2.48 8.85
C LEU A 76 14.09 1.81 8.28
N CYS A 77 14.22 1.22 7.09
CA CYS A 77 13.21 0.30 6.56
C CYS A 77 13.15 -0.98 7.41
N GLU A 78 12.09 -1.79 7.25
CA GLU A 78 11.87 -2.96 8.11
C GLU A 78 13.01 -3.99 8.07
N ARG A 79 13.58 -4.19 6.88
CA ARG A 79 14.72 -5.10 6.66
C ARG A 79 15.99 -4.59 7.34
N HIS A 80 16.35 -3.33 7.11
CA HIS A 80 17.56 -2.74 7.71
C HIS A 80 17.43 -2.55 9.22
N HIS A 81 16.22 -2.27 9.71
CA HIS A 81 15.94 -2.29 11.15
C HIS A 81 16.11 -3.70 11.75
N ALA A 82 15.66 -4.76 11.05
CA ALA A 82 15.89 -6.14 11.51
C ALA A 82 17.39 -6.47 11.53
N TRP A 83 18.14 -6.06 10.51
CA TRP A 83 19.59 -6.24 10.44
C TRP A 83 20.33 -5.49 11.55
N TRP A 84 20.02 -4.21 11.76
CA TRP A 84 20.59 -3.42 12.85
C TRP A 84 20.31 -4.02 14.23
N LYS A 85 19.08 -4.55 14.44
CA LYS A 85 18.76 -5.30 15.67
C LYS A 85 19.59 -6.58 15.82
N GLN A 86 19.78 -7.34 14.75
CA GLN A 86 20.61 -8.55 14.76
C GLN A 86 22.08 -8.25 15.04
N ALA A 87 22.56 -7.09 14.62
CA ALA A 87 23.90 -6.60 14.93
C ALA A 87 24.08 -6.12 16.39
N GLY A 88 23.07 -6.28 17.26
CA GLY A 88 23.15 -5.89 18.66
C GLY A 88 22.75 -4.44 18.95
N ARG A 89 22.07 -3.77 18.01
CA ARG A 89 21.68 -2.34 18.12
C ARG A 89 22.87 -1.39 18.38
N PRO A 90 23.94 -1.46 17.57
CA PRO A 90 25.09 -0.56 17.69
C PRO A 90 24.69 0.91 17.43
N ASP A 91 25.60 1.83 17.71
CA ASP A 91 25.42 3.25 17.36
C ASP A 91 24.97 3.42 15.90
N LEU A 92 23.93 4.23 15.70
CA LEU A 92 23.23 4.28 14.42
C LEU A 92 24.07 4.97 13.31
N PRO A 93 24.68 6.15 13.51
CA PRO A 93 25.60 6.75 12.54
C PRO A 93 26.78 5.84 12.15
N GLY A 94 27.47 5.24 13.14
CA GLY A 94 28.58 4.33 12.86
C GLY A 94 28.13 3.08 12.10
N TRP A 95 26.98 2.53 12.47
CA TRP A 95 26.39 1.39 11.76
C TRP A 95 25.93 1.76 10.35
N LEU A 96 25.35 2.94 10.13
CA LEU A 96 24.92 3.41 8.80
C LEU A 96 26.10 3.51 7.84
N GLY A 97 27.26 4.01 8.28
CA GLY A 97 28.48 4.06 7.46
C GLY A 97 28.93 2.65 7.04
N LEU A 98 29.01 1.73 8.00
CA LEU A 98 29.34 0.31 7.73
C LEU A 98 28.29 -0.39 6.88
N ALA A 99 27.01 -0.14 7.12
CA ALA A 99 25.89 -0.73 6.41
C ALA A 99 25.77 -0.16 4.99
N GLU A 100 26.08 1.11 4.74
CA GLU A 100 26.14 1.71 3.41
C GLU A 100 27.35 1.20 2.63
N GLN A 101 28.53 1.10 3.27
CA GLN A 101 29.69 0.46 2.67
C GLN A 101 29.38 -1.00 2.33
N ARG A 102 28.75 -1.74 3.24
CA ARG A 102 28.29 -3.11 3.00
C ARG A 102 27.22 -3.16 1.92
N LEU A 103 26.23 -2.27 1.88
CA LEU A 103 25.20 -2.30 0.82
C LEU A 103 25.77 -1.98 -0.56
N ARG A 104 26.75 -1.06 -0.63
CA ARG A 104 27.50 -0.77 -1.86
C ARG A 104 28.47 -1.88 -2.23
N ALA A 105 29.04 -2.59 -1.26
CA ALA A 105 29.96 -3.71 -1.46
C ALA A 105 29.25 -5.08 -1.61
N GLU A 106 27.98 -5.19 -1.18
CA GLU A 106 27.20 -6.42 -1.07
C GLU A 106 25.88 -6.30 -1.85
N VAL A 107 26.00 -6.30 -3.18
CA VAL A 107 25.28 -7.35 -3.90
C VAL A 107 25.80 -8.64 -3.26
N PRO A 108 24.99 -9.43 -2.51
CA PRO A 108 25.48 -10.49 -1.64
C PRO A 108 26.57 -11.25 -2.38
N GLU A 109 27.80 -11.24 -1.84
CA GLU A 109 28.98 -11.65 -2.58
C GLU A 109 28.69 -13.02 -3.15
N VAL A 110 28.43 -13.08 -4.46
CA VAL A 110 28.20 -14.33 -5.14
C VAL A 110 29.57 -14.96 -5.19
N PRO A 111 29.92 -15.97 -4.38
CA PRO A 111 31.31 -16.38 -4.24
C PRO A 111 31.80 -16.96 -5.57
N ALA A 112 33.07 -16.74 -5.90
CA ALA A 112 33.67 -17.37 -7.06
C ALA A 112 33.80 -18.88 -6.88
N CYS A 113 34.00 -19.57 -8.00
CA CYS A 113 34.43 -20.96 -8.03
C CYS A 113 35.81 -21.09 -7.38
N ALA A 114 36.04 -22.20 -6.68
CA ALA A 114 37.31 -22.48 -6.03
C ALA A 114 38.50 -22.73 -6.99
N VAL A 115 38.23 -23.19 -8.22
CA VAL A 115 39.25 -23.33 -9.28
C VAL A 115 39.89 -21.96 -9.57
N GLY A 116 41.22 -21.91 -9.52
CA GLY A 116 42.01 -20.70 -9.79
C GLY A 116 41.64 -20.04 -11.12
N GLY A 117 41.47 -18.71 -11.10
CA GLY A 117 41.10 -17.93 -12.29
C GLY A 117 39.63 -18.06 -12.75
N CYS A 118 38.82 -18.95 -12.15
CA CYS A 118 37.42 -19.11 -12.52
C CYS A 118 36.49 -18.13 -11.79
N ASN A 119 36.17 -17.00 -12.41
CA ASN A 119 35.29 -15.99 -11.81
C ASN A 119 33.77 -16.26 -12.00
N ARG A 120 33.38 -17.51 -12.26
CA ARG A 120 31.97 -17.93 -12.24
C ARG A 120 31.47 -18.09 -10.79
N ALA A 121 30.20 -17.79 -10.59
CA ALA A 121 29.51 -18.05 -9.33
C ALA A 121 29.59 -19.53 -8.90
N HIS A 122 29.90 -19.77 -7.63
CA HIS A 122 29.84 -21.10 -7.06
C HIS A 122 28.39 -21.62 -7.00
N ARG A 123 28.22 -22.94 -6.90
CA ARG A 123 26.90 -23.58 -6.86
C ARG A 123 26.82 -24.66 -5.80
N ARG A 124 27.75 -25.61 -5.84
CA ARG A 124 27.82 -26.79 -4.97
C ARG A 124 29.28 -27.10 -4.74
N SER A 125 29.65 -27.52 -3.53
CA SER A 125 31.03 -27.84 -3.17
C SER A 125 32.02 -26.70 -3.53
N ARG A 126 31.59 -25.44 -3.38
CA ARG A 126 32.35 -24.23 -3.78
C ARG A 126 32.80 -24.18 -5.26
N LEU A 127 32.23 -25.02 -6.13
CA LEU A 127 32.52 -25.09 -7.56
C LEU A 127 31.37 -24.50 -8.38
N CYS A 128 31.66 -23.94 -9.56
CA CYS A 128 30.65 -23.50 -10.52
C CYS A 128 29.95 -24.71 -11.19
N VAL A 129 28.84 -24.51 -11.90
CA VAL A 129 28.08 -25.60 -12.57
C VAL A 129 29.00 -26.49 -13.43
N ARG A 130 29.88 -25.88 -14.23
CA ARG A 130 30.78 -26.61 -15.15
C ARG A 130 31.77 -27.48 -14.39
N HIS A 131 32.43 -26.92 -13.38
CA HIS A 131 33.42 -27.64 -12.57
C HIS A 131 32.79 -28.69 -11.67
N VAL A 132 31.58 -28.46 -11.13
CA VAL A 132 30.83 -29.51 -10.44
C VAL A 132 30.56 -30.69 -11.37
N CYS A 133 30.12 -30.44 -12.60
CA CYS A 133 29.85 -31.51 -13.58
C CYS A 133 31.13 -32.22 -14.04
N ALA A 134 32.26 -31.51 -14.14
CA ALA A 134 33.55 -32.12 -14.46
C ALA A 134 34.06 -33.00 -13.31
N TRP A 135 33.97 -32.51 -12.07
CA TRP A 135 34.34 -33.24 -10.86
C TRP A 135 33.48 -34.50 -10.65
N ASP A 136 32.15 -34.39 -10.87
CA ASP A 136 31.25 -35.54 -10.84
C ASP A 136 31.62 -36.59 -11.92
N ARG A 137 31.93 -36.15 -13.15
CA ARG A 137 32.36 -37.05 -14.25
C ARG A 137 33.71 -37.72 -13.98
N ALA A 138 34.59 -37.06 -13.23
CA ALA A 138 35.88 -37.62 -12.82
C ALA A 138 35.76 -38.62 -11.64
N GLY A 139 34.55 -38.92 -11.16
CA GLY A 139 34.36 -39.84 -10.03
C GLY A 139 34.57 -39.20 -8.66
N ARG A 140 34.51 -37.86 -8.56
CA ARG A 140 34.71 -37.08 -7.33
C ARG A 140 36.04 -37.37 -6.63
N PRO A 141 37.18 -37.16 -7.32
CA PRO A 141 38.49 -37.24 -6.71
C PRO A 141 38.65 -36.21 -5.58
N ASP A 142 39.76 -36.29 -4.83
CA ASP A 142 40.05 -35.34 -3.75
C ASP A 142 39.84 -33.89 -4.20
N TRP A 143 39.11 -33.12 -3.39
CA TRP A 143 38.57 -31.84 -3.80
C TRP A 143 39.66 -30.76 -3.95
N ASP A 144 40.59 -30.67 -3.00
CA ASP A 144 41.65 -29.66 -3.00
C ASP A 144 42.64 -29.92 -4.14
N HIS A 145 43.05 -31.18 -4.30
CA HIS A 145 43.91 -31.60 -5.40
C HIS A 145 43.24 -31.35 -6.76
N TRP A 146 41.98 -31.77 -6.92
CA TRP A 146 41.25 -31.60 -8.17
C TRP A 146 41.09 -30.12 -8.56
N CYS A 147 40.82 -29.24 -7.60
CA CYS A 147 40.68 -27.80 -7.86
C CYS A 147 41.98 -27.15 -8.35
N THR A 148 43.12 -27.62 -7.85
CA THR A 148 44.46 -27.13 -8.21
C THR A 148 44.86 -27.57 -9.61
N GLU A 149 44.53 -28.82 -9.97
CA GLU A 149 44.83 -29.40 -11.28
C GLU A 149 43.96 -28.88 -12.43
N GLN A 150 42.85 -28.18 -12.13
CA GLN A 150 42.01 -27.65 -13.20
C GLN A 150 42.70 -26.48 -13.93
N PRO A 151 42.67 -26.45 -15.27
CA PRO A 151 43.22 -25.34 -16.02
C PRO A 151 42.41 -24.07 -15.74
N ALA A 152 43.12 -22.95 -15.58
CA ALA A 152 42.49 -21.65 -15.44
C ALA A 152 41.66 -21.33 -16.71
N PRO A 153 40.37 -21.01 -16.58
CA PRO A 153 39.56 -20.66 -17.74
C PRO A 153 40.03 -19.34 -18.36
N SER A 154 40.06 -19.27 -19.69
CA SER A 154 40.40 -18.05 -20.43
C SER A 154 39.32 -16.98 -20.27
N PRO A 155 39.63 -15.78 -19.75
CA PRO A 155 38.66 -14.69 -19.59
C PRO A 155 38.13 -14.11 -20.92
N VAL A 156 38.84 -14.33 -22.04
CA VAL A 156 38.53 -13.70 -23.34
C VAL A 156 37.16 -14.12 -23.89
N ASN A 157 36.70 -15.32 -23.53
CA ASN A 157 35.40 -15.86 -23.98
C ASN A 157 34.30 -15.72 -22.91
N GLU A 158 34.50 -14.85 -21.93
CA GLU A 158 33.61 -14.71 -20.77
C GLU A 158 32.96 -13.33 -20.73
N SER A 159 31.64 -13.29 -20.51
CA SER A 159 30.90 -12.04 -20.36
C SER A 159 30.49 -11.81 -18.91
N GLY A 160 30.47 -10.55 -18.47
CA GLY A 160 30.03 -10.19 -17.12
C GLY A 160 28.53 -10.43 -16.88
N CYS A 161 28.16 -10.59 -15.62
CA CYS A 161 26.76 -10.67 -15.19
C CYS A 161 26.08 -9.30 -15.36
N ARG A 162 24.90 -9.29 -15.99
CA ARG A 162 24.08 -8.09 -16.21
C ARG A 162 23.42 -7.51 -14.96
N PHE A 163 23.42 -8.26 -13.84
CA PHE A 163 22.90 -7.74 -12.58
C PHE A 163 23.80 -6.58 -12.10
N PRO A 164 23.23 -5.41 -11.73
CA PRO A 164 24.01 -4.23 -11.35
C PRO A 164 25.07 -4.55 -10.30
N ALA A 165 26.30 -4.07 -10.53
CA ALA A 165 27.46 -4.26 -9.65
C ALA A 165 27.85 -5.72 -9.33
N CYS A 166 27.37 -6.72 -10.09
CA CYS A 166 27.81 -8.11 -9.89
C CYS A 166 29.14 -8.37 -10.62
N PRO A 167 30.23 -8.75 -9.91
CA PRO A 167 31.54 -8.94 -10.54
C PRO A 167 31.71 -10.28 -11.24
N ARG A 168 30.69 -11.16 -11.25
CA ARG A 168 30.83 -12.56 -11.71
C ARG A 168 30.57 -12.73 -13.19
N TRP A 169 31.19 -13.74 -13.78
CA TRP A 169 30.89 -14.13 -15.15
C TRP A 169 29.48 -14.71 -15.28
N SER A 170 28.85 -14.39 -16.39
CA SER A 170 27.52 -14.83 -16.78
C SER A 170 27.51 -16.27 -17.30
N GLU A 171 26.33 -16.88 -17.31
CA GLU A 171 26.07 -18.05 -18.15
C GLU A 171 25.75 -17.60 -19.58
N PRO A 172 26.31 -18.26 -20.62
CA PRO A 172 26.26 -17.80 -22.01
C PRO A 172 24.87 -17.47 -22.56
N THR A 173 23.83 -18.14 -22.05
CA THR A 173 22.47 -18.03 -22.58
C THR A 173 21.58 -17.02 -21.85
N THR A 174 21.98 -16.55 -20.67
CA THR A 174 21.09 -15.74 -19.82
C THR A 174 21.63 -14.35 -19.51
N GLY A 175 22.92 -14.11 -19.71
CA GLY A 175 23.56 -12.85 -19.30
C GLY A 175 23.61 -12.65 -17.78
N PHE A 176 23.20 -13.64 -16.98
CA PHE A 176 23.27 -13.61 -15.52
C PHE A 176 24.23 -14.69 -15.02
N CYS A 177 24.90 -14.45 -13.89
CA CYS A 177 25.63 -15.50 -13.20
C CYS A 177 24.65 -16.56 -12.64
N ALA A 178 25.13 -17.75 -12.30
CA ALA A 178 24.28 -18.85 -11.83
C ALA A 178 23.40 -18.49 -10.62
N ALA A 179 23.89 -17.65 -9.71
CA ALA A 179 23.13 -17.19 -8.54
C ALA A 179 21.98 -16.24 -8.93
N HIS A 180 22.26 -15.22 -9.75
CA HIS A 180 21.23 -14.29 -10.22
C HIS A 180 20.24 -14.96 -11.18
N ARG A 181 20.68 -15.89 -12.02
CA ARG A 181 19.80 -16.69 -12.88
C ARG A 181 18.76 -17.47 -12.07
N ARG A 182 19.15 -18.10 -10.96
CA ARG A 182 18.21 -18.82 -10.09
C ARG A 182 17.14 -17.90 -9.50
N ARG A 183 17.56 -16.72 -9.02
CA ARG A 183 16.63 -15.71 -8.46
C ARG A 183 15.70 -15.16 -9.55
N TRP A 184 16.22 -14.91 -10.75
CA TRP A 184 15.45 -14.45 -11.90
C TRP A 184 14.40 -15.48 -12.36
N ILE A 185 14.76 -16.77 -12.40
CA ILE A 185 13.82 -17.85 -12.70
C ILE A 185 12.74 -17.96 -11.61
N ALA A 186 13.11 -17.90 -10.34
CA ALA A 186 12.16 -17.92 -9.22
C ALA A 186 11.19 -16.72 -9.24
N ALA A 187 11.63 -15.59 -9.79
CA ALA A 187 10.81 -14.40 -10.02
C ALA A 187 9.89 -14.50 -11.25
N GLY A 188 9.89 -15.62 -11.99
CA GLY A 188 9.03 -15.81 -13.17
C GLY A 188 9.65 -15.32 -14.48
N ARG A 189 10.98 -15.11 -14.52
CA ARG A 189 11.73 -14.62 -15.70
C ARG A 189 11.23 -13.28 -16.27
N PRO A 190 11.04 -12.24 -15.41
CA PRO A 190 10.67 -10.90 -15.87
C PRO A 190 11.73 -10.29 -16.82
N GLU A 191 11.39 -9.23 -17.55
CA GLU A 191 12.41 -8.47 -18.28
C GLU A 191 13.47 -7.94 -17.28
N PRO A 192 14.79 -8.03 -17.59
CA PRO A 192 15.87 -7.67 -16.67
C PRO A 192 15.78 -6.30 -15.99
N HIS A 193 15.49 -5.22 -16.71
CA HIS A 193 15.40 -3.87 -16.12
C HIS A 193 14.16 -3.76 -15.24
N ALA A 194 13.02 -4.24 -15.71
CA ALA A 194 11.79 -4.30 -14.91
C ALA A 194 11.98 -5.12 -13.62
N TRP A 195 12.81 -6.17 -13.65
CA TRP A 195 13.16 -6.94 -12.47
C TRP A 195 14.04 -6.15 -11.48
N PHE A 196 15.02 -5.38 -11.98
CA PHE A 196 15.85 -4.52 -11.15
C PHE A 196 15.02 -3.42 -10.47
N ASP A 197 14.13 -2.80 -11.24
CA ASP A 197 13.20 -1.79 -10.74
C ASP A 197 12.25 -2.38 -9.69
N GLN A 198 11.67 -3.55 -9.94
CA GLN A 198 10.82 -4.24 -8.95
C GLN A 198 11.56 -4.59 -7.65
N LEU A 199 12.85 -4.92 -7.71
CA LEU A 199 13.67 -5.17 -6.52
C LEU A 199 13.90 -3.87 -5.73
N ALA A 200 14.13 -2.75 -6.40
CA ALA A 200 14.26 -1.43 -5.78
C ALA A 200 12.97 -1.02 -5.05
N HIS A 201 11.80 -1.32 -5.63
CA HIS A 201 10.47 -0.96 -5.07
C HIS A 201 9.85 -2.07 -4.20
N SER A 202 10.55 -3.19 -4.00
CA SER A 202 10.00 -4.37 -3.30
C SER A 202 9.61 -4.10 -1.84
N LEU A 203 10.13 -3.01 -1.26
CA LEU A 203 9.89 -2.54 0.11
C LEU A 203 9.02 -1.29 0.19
N ASP A 204 8.57 -0.73 -0.94
CA ASP A 204 7.72 0.45 -0.95
C ASP A 204 6.32 0.13 -0.40
N PRO A 205 5.64 1.14 0.17
CA PRO A 205 4.41 0.91 0.90
C PRO A 205 3.28 0.62 -0.09
N ARG A 206 3.03 -0.65 -0.45
CA ARG A 206 1.93 -1.04 -1.34
C ARG A 206 0.69 -1.56 -0.62
N VAL A 207 -0.46 -1.45 -1.27
CA VAL A 207 -1.73 -2.07 -0.85
C VAL A 207 -2.23 -2.98 -1.96
N ASP A 208 -2.35 -4.27 -1.67
CA ASP A 208 -2.87 -5.27 -2.62
C ASP A 208 -4.39 -5.39 -2.50
N LEU A 209 -5.09 -4.98 -3.56
CA LEU A 209 -6.55 -5.00 -3.65
C LEU A 209 -7.08 -6.20 -4.44
N ARG A 210 -6.20 -7.07 -4.95
CA ARG A 210 -6.59 -8.31 -5.62
C ARG A 210 -7.33 -9.23 -4.66
N GLY A 211 -8.35 -9.90 -5.15
CA GLY A 211 -9.22 -10.76 -4.33
C GLY A 211 -10.33 -10.02 -3.59
N LEU A 212 -10.44 -8.69 -3.70
CA LEU A 212 -11.71 -8.00 -3.47
C LEU A 212 -12.60 -8.13 -4.72
N GLU A 213 -13.91 -8.22 -4.52
CA GLU A 213 -14.89 -8.14 -5.62
C GLU A 213 -14.74 -6.79 -6.36
N PRO A 214 -14.91 -6.73 -7.70
CA PRO A 214 -14.70 -5.52 -8.49
C PRO A 214 -15.33 -4.22 -7.96
N ARG A 215 -16.60 -4.24 -7.54
CA ARG A 215 -17.27 -3.07 -6.97
C ARG A 215 -16.66 -2.68 -5.63
N LEU A 216 -16.44 -3.65 -4.73
CA LEU A 216 -15.80 -3.40 -3.43
C LEU A 216 -14.37 -2.85 -3.59
N ARG A 217 -13.63 -3.31 -4.60
CA ARG A 217 -12.32 -2.78 -4.95
C ARG A 217 -12.40 -1.30 -5.30
N LEU A 218 -13.36 -0.93 -6.15
CA LEU A 218 -13.59 0.44 -6.59
C LEU A 218 -13.95 1.37 -5.41
N GLU A 219 -14.73 0.87 -4.45
CA GLU A 219 -15.05 1.57 -3.20
C GLU A 219 -13.81 1.86 -2.35
N VAL A 220 -12.91 0.88 -2.20
CA VAL A 220 -11.64 1.06 -1.47
C VAL A 220 -10.71 2.02 -2.21
N GLN A 221 -10.64 1.95 -3.54
CA GLN A 221 -9.87 2.86 -4.38
C GLN A 221 -10.39 4.30 -4.25
N TYR A 222 -11.71 4.49 -4.17
CA TYR A 222 -12.30 5.79 -3.86
C TYR A 222 -11.90 6.30 -2.48
N GLY A 223 -11.90 5.44 -1.45
CA GLY A 223 -11.42 5.80 -0.11
C GLY A 223 -9.95 6.24 -0.09
N LEU A 224 -9.09 5.57 -0.86
CA LEU A 224 -7.69 5.98 -1.08
C LEU A 224 -7.62 7.37 -1.74
N GLN A 225 -8.39 7.58 -2.80
CA GLN A 225 -8.46 8.89 -3.47
C GLN A 225 -8.93 10.00 -2.53
N CYS A 226 -10.01 9.80 -1.77
CA CYS A 226 -10.48 10.78 -0.80
C CYS A 226 -9.41 11.09 0.25
N ARG A 227 -8.62 10.09 0.65
CA ARG A 227 -7.53 10.30 1.60
C ARG A 227 -6.40 11.14 1.00
N HIS A 228 -6.04 10.83 -0.24
CA HIS A 228 -5.06 11.58 -1.01
C HIS A 228 -5.48 13.06 -1.13
N ASP A 229 -6.71 13.29 -1.57
CA ASP A 229 -7.23 14.63 -1.86
C ASP A 229 -7.43 15.48 -0.60
N ALA A 230 -7.87 14.87 0.50
CA ALA A 230 -8.00 15.59 1.77
C ALA A 230 -6.64 16.11 2.28
N ALA A 231 -5.55 15.39 1.99
CA ALA A 231 -4.17 15.69 2.36
C ALA A 231 -3.95 16.15 3.83
N SER A 232 -4.89 15.84 4.73
CA SER A 232 -4.97 16.45 6.06
C SER A 232 -4.16 15.71 7.12
N ARG A 233 -3.80 14.45 6.83
CA ARG A 233 -3.04 13.60 7.76
C ARG A 233 -2.28 12.49 7.05
N LEU A 234 -1.10 12.19 7.58
CA LEU A 234 -0.33 11.01 7.18
C LEU A 234 -1.15 9.73 7.41
N THR A 235 -1.31 8.97 6.34
CA THR A 235 -1.97 7.66 6.30
C THR A 235 -0.94 6.59 5.96
N ARG A 236 -0.38 5.97 7.00
CA ARG A 236 0.61 4.91 6.82
C ARG A 236 -0.02 3.73 6.08
N MET A 237 0.55 3.32 4.95
CA MET A 237 0.01 2.23 4.12
C MET A 237 -0.19 0.91 4.86
N ILE A 238 0.64 0.58 5.87
CA ILE A 238 0.41 -0.62 6.70
C ILE A 238 -0.97 -0.63 7.38
N ARG A 239 -1.53 0.55 7.69
CA ARG A 239 -2.88 0.69 8.26
C ARG A 239 -3.93 0.45 7.20
N VAL A 240 -3.74 0.95 5.98
CA VAL A 240 -4.62 0.66 4.84
C VAL A 240 -4.55 -0.83 4.47
N THR A 241 -3.36 -1.45 4.41
CA THR A 241 -3.22 -2.90 4.22
C THR A 241 -3.97 -3.69 5.28
N THR A 242 -3.92 -3.24 6.54
CA THR A 242 -4.69 -3.86 7.64
C THR A 242 -6.19 -3.69 7.43
N ALA A 243 -6.65 -2.50 7.03
CA ALA A 243 -8.06 -2.24 6.72
C ALA A 243 -8.55 -3.14 5.58
N VAL A 244 -7.81 -3.21 4.47
CA VAL A 244 -8.14 -4.06 3.31
C VAL A 244 -8.22 -5.53 3.69
N ARG A 245 -7.31 -6.01 4.55
CA ARG A 245 -7.40 -7.38 5.06
C ARG A 245 -8.68 -7.60 5.85
N LEU A 246 -9.03 -6.69 6.77
CA LEU A 246 -10.26 -6.79 7.58
C LEU A 246 -11.52 -6.72 6.71
N ILE A 247 -11.54 -5.86 5.68
CA ILE A 247 -12.63 -5.77 4.70
C ILE A 247 -12.81 -7.11 3.98
N ARG A 248 -11.70 -7.73 3.55
CA ARG A 248 -11.72 -9.05 2.90
C ARG A 248 -12.24 -10.14 3.84
N GLU A 249 -11.77 -10.15 5.08
CA GLU A 249 -12.21 -11.10 6.12
C GLU A 249 -13.69 -10.91 6.49
N ALA A 250 -14.22 -9.69 6.39
CA ALA A 250 -15.63 -9.40 6.66
C ALA A 250 -16.59 -10.00 5.61
N GLY A 251 -16.10 -10.31 4.40
CA GLY A 251 -16.87 -10.99 3.36
C GLY A 251 -18.05 -10.19 2.81
N VAL A 252 -18.02 -8.86 2.92
CA VAL A 252 -19.05 -7.96 2.38
C VAL A 252 -18.91 -7.79 0.87
N ALA A 253 -20.01 -7.50 0.17
CA ALA A 253 -20.00 -7.15 -1.25
C ALA A 253 -19.85 -5.64 -1.48
N SER A 254 -20.17 -4.84 -0.46
CA SER A 254 -19.97 -3.38 -0.40
C SER A 254 -19.60 -2.98 1.04
N LEU A 255 -18.79 -1.94 1.19
CA LEU A 255 -18.51 -1.32 2.49
C LEU A 255 -19.78 -0.80 3.16
N LEU A 256 -20.81 -0.48 2.36
CA LEU A 256 -22.10 0.00 2.84
C LEU A 256 -23.07 -1.12 3.24
N ASP A 257 -22.71 -2.40 3.08
CA ASP A 257 -23.54 -3.52 3.54
C ASP A 257 -23.66 -3.55 5.08
N TRP A 258 -22.67 -2.95 5.77
CA TRP A 258 -22.63 -2.84 7.22
C TRP A 258 -22.74 -1.38 7.66
N GLU A 259 -23.52 -1.16 8.72
CA GLU A 259 -23.60 0.12 9.42
C GLU A 259 -22.28 0.45 10.15
N ASP A 260 -22.07 1.73 10.46
CA ASP A 260 -20.84 2.20 11.10
C ASP A 260 -20.61 1.55 12.47
N GLU A 261 -21.66 1.31 13.25
CA GLU A 261 -21.59 0.63 14.55
C GLU A 261 -21.07 -0.81 14.41
N ARG A 262 -21.46 -1.50 13.33
CA ARG A 262 -21.03 -2.87 13.07
C ARG A 262 -19.57 -2.90 12.62
N TRP A 263 -19.17 -1.99 11.74
CA TRP A 263 -17.75 -1.80 11.41
C TRP A 263 -16.93 -1.45 12.65
N HIS A 264 -17.48 -0.59 13.51
CA HIS A 264 -16.84 -0.20 14.75
C HIS A 264 -16.60 -1.43 15.65
N ALA A 265 -17.65 -2.20 15.95
CA ALA A 265 -17.57 -3.41 16.77
C ALA A 265 -16.60 -4.46 16.19
N TYR A 266 -16.62 -4.67 14.87
CA TYR A 266 -15.77 -5.67 14.20
C TYR A 266 -14.28 -5.29 14.19
N THR A 267 -13.99 -3.99 14.07
CA THR A 267 -12.61 -3.50 13.99
C THR A 267 -12.01 -3.18 15.35
N LEU A 268 -12.82 -3.10 16.41
CA LEU A 268 -12.37 -2.96 17.78
C LEU A 268 -11.52 -4.17 18.20
N ARG A 269 -10.32 -3.91 18.72
CA ARG A 269 -9.57 -4.88 19.50
C ARG A 269 -9.71 -4.55 20.99
N PRO A 270 -9.70 -5.56 21.88
CA PRO A 270 -9.57 -5.31 23.31
C PRO A 270 -8.35 -4.42 23.56
N ASN A 271 -8.54 -3.32 24.30
CA ASN A 271 -7.51 -2.34 24.67
C ASN A 271 -6.93 -1.46 23.55
N SER A 272 -7.64 -1.25 22.43
CA SER A 272 -7.22 -0.26 21.41
C SER A 272 -8.23 0.87 21.24
N VAL A 273 -7.83 2.11 21.51
CA VAL A 273 -8.62 3.31 21.17
C VAL A 273 -8.32 3.73 19.74
N GLY A 274 -9.37 3.88 18.92
CA GLY A 274 -9.36 4.59 17.63
C GLY A 274 -8.20 4.23 16.71
N SER A 275 -8.27 3.07 16.06
CA SER A 275 -7.19 2.64 15.19
C SER A 275 -7.23 3.35 13.83
N ALA A 276 -6.08 3.77 13.30
CA ALA A 276 -6.00 4.46 12.00
C ALA A 276 -6.49 3.63 10.80
N TYR A 277 -6.63 2.31 10.94
CA TYR A 277 -7.25 1.45 9.92
C TYR A 277 -8.78 1.47 10.02
N GLN A 278 -9.33 1.54 11.23
CA GLN A 278 -10.76 1.73 11.46
C GLN A 278 -11.22 3.09 10.92
N SER A 279 -10.48 4.17 11.20
CA SER A 279 -10.83 5.48 10.63
C SER A 279 -10.75 5.49 9.11
N PHE A 280 -9.86 4.69 8.50
CA PHE A 280 -9.86 4.53 7.05
C PHE A 280 -11.17 3.91 6.54
N ILE A 281 -11.66 2.83 7.16
CA ILE A 281 -12.91 2.18 6.77
C ILE A 281 -14.09 3.13 6.95
N LEU A 282 -14.22 3.76 8.12
CA LEU A 282 -15.35 4.63 8.44
C LEU A 282 -15.36 5.91 7.58
N ASP A 283 -14.22 6.57 7.40
CA ASP A 283 -14.14 7.75 6.53
C ASP A 283 -14.49 7.38 5.07
N THR A 284 -14.13 6.17 4.63
CA THR A 284 -14.50 5.65 3.30
C THR A 284 -16.01 5.41 3.21
N CYS A 285 -16.63 4.78 4.22
CA CYS A 285 -18.09 4.60 4.27
C CYS A 285 -18.81 5.95 4.22
N ALA A 286 -18.36 6.94 4.99
CA ALA A 286 -18.91 8.29 4.97
C ALA A 286 -18.77 8.95 3.59
N ALA A 287 -17.59 8.85 2.97
CA ALA A 287 -17.35 9.37 1.62
C ALA A 287 -18.23 8.69 0.57
N LEU A 288 -18.46 7.38 0.68
CA LEU A 288 -19.34 6.61 -0.20
C LEU A 288 -20.80 7.00 -0.03
N ARG A 289 -21.29 7.22 1.20
CA ARG A 289 -22.67 7.71 1.44
C ARG A 289 -22.88 9.10 0.83
N ASN A 290 -21.91 10.00 1.02
CA ASN A 290 -21.91 11.32 0.37
C ASN A 290 -21.91 11.19 -1.16
N LEU A 291 -21.07 10.28 -1.71
CA LEU A 291 -21.04 9.97 -3.14
C LEU A 291 -22.30 9.24 -3.60
N ALA A 292 -23.06 8.56 -2.75
CA ALA A 292 -24.35 7.99 -3.13
C ALA A 292 -25.46 9.05 -3.16
N GLY A 293 -25.20 10.26 -2.61
CA GLY A 293 -26.23 11.28 -2.41
C GLY A 293 -27.16 10.97 -1.24
N VAL A 294 -26.76 10.04 -0.37
CA VAL A 294 -27.41 9.83 0.93
C VAL A 294 -27.00 11.00 1.80
N ASP A 295 -27.89 11.97 1.97
CA ASP A 295 -27.67 13.11 2.85
C ASP A 295 -27.47 12.60 4.30
N PRO A 296 -26.28 12.80 4.91
CA PRO A 296 -26.02 12.39 6.29
C PRO A 296 -26.98 13.03 7.30
N TRP A 297 -27.62 14.15 6.94
CA TRP A 297 -28.54 14.88 7.80
C TRP A 297 -30.00 14.43 7.69
N GLN A 298 -30.36 13.61 6.69
CA GLN A 298 -31.74 13.16 6.54
C GLN A 298 -32.25 12.32 7.72
N GLN A 299 -31.39 11.55 8.39
CA GLN A 299 -31.77 10.77 9.57
C GLN A 299 -32.02 11.66 10.81
N GLN A 300 -31.34 12.81 10.94
CA GLN A 300 -31.55 13.71 12.08
C GLN A 300 -32.85 14.53 11.96
N TYR A 301 -33.30 14.87 10.76
CA TYR A 301 -34.58 15.57 10.57
C TYR A 301 -35.82 14.69 10.79
N LEU A 302 -35.68 13.36 10.77
CA LEU A 302 -36.77 12.44 11.06
C LEU A 302 -37.00 12.23 12.57
N ARG A 303 -36.14 12.78 13.43
CA ARG A 303 -36.22 12.63 14.89
C ARG A 303 -36.85 13.83 15.61
N PHE A 304 -37.19 14.89 14.88
CA PHE A 304 -37.93 16.03 15.41
C PHE A 304 -39.33 16.07 14.79
N PRO A 305 -40.41 16.05 15.59
CA PRO A 305 -41.75 16.35 15.08
C PRO A 305 -41.70 17.70 14.36
N ARG A 306 -42.18 17.75 13.12
CA ARG A 306 -42.30 18.99 12.36
C ARG A 306 -43.08 20.03 13.18
N PHE A 307 -42.38 20.98 13.80
CA PHE A 307 -43.02 22.24 14.19
C PHE A 307 -43.36 22.98 12.90
N ARG A 308 -44.65 22.95 12.53
CA ARG A 308 -45.21 23.87 11.53
C ARG A 308 -44.95 25.29 12.04
N GLY A 309 -44.19 26.09 11.28
CA GLY A 309 -44.26 27.55 11.40
C GLY A 309 -42.97 28.33 11.56
N VAL A 310 -41.84 27.95 10.96
CA VAL A 310 -40.75 28.91 10.75
C VAL A 310 -40.26 28.85 9.31
N ARG A 311 -40.54 29.92 8.57
CA ARG A 311 -40.07 30.16 7.21
C ARG A 311 -38.61 30.61 7.32
N VAL A 312 -37.65 29.73 7.04
CA VAL A 312 -36.23 30.10 6.95
C VAL A 312 -36.05 30.91 5.67
N ILE A 313 -35.86 32.21 5.81
CA ILE A 313 -35.47 33.10 4.72
C ILE A 313 -33.97 32.85 4.47
N CYS A 314 -33.64 32.11 3.42
CA CYS A 314 -32.30 32.12 2.86
C CYS A 314 -32.11 33.43 2.08
N ASP A 315 -31.56 34.46 2.72
CA ASP A 315 -31.18 35.68 2.01
C ASP A 315 -29.88 35.42 1.23
N ARG A 316 -30.03 35.48 -0.08
CA ARG A 316 -28.99 35.27 -1.08
C ARG A 316 -28.58 36.66 -1.54
N ARG A 317 -27.53 37.25 -0.94
CA ARG A 317 -26.87 38.43 -1.51
C ARG A 317 -25.39 38.21 -1.69
N ALA A 318 -25.03 38.08 -2.96
CA ALA A 318 -23.71 38.32 -3.50
C ALA A 318 -23.40 39.82 -3.52
N GLY A 319 -22.13 40.18 -3.36
CA GLY A 319 -21.63 41.51 -3.69
C GLY A 319 -20.43 42.00 -2.86
N ARG A 320 -19.22 41.69 -3.36
CA ARG A 320 -18.11 42.64 -3.57
C ARG A 320 -18.20 43.95 -2.77
N ASP A 321 -17.28 44.19 -1.84
CA ASP A 321 -16.21 45.19 -2.04
C ASP A 321 -15.14 45.07 -0.94
N GLY A 322 -13.90 45.38 -1.30
CA GLY A 322 -12.76 45.30 -0.41
C GLY A 322 -12.70 46.46 0.58
N ARG A 323 -12.45 46.14 1.85
CA ARG A 323 -11.65 46.97 2.78
C ARG A 323 -11.35 46.18 4.05
N ARG A 324 -10.05 46.01 4.35
CA ARG A 324 -9.56 45.55 5.65
C ARG A 324 -9.90 46.59 6.72
N PRO A 325 -10.47 46.22 7.89
CA PRO A 325 -10.44 47.08 9.05
C PRO A 325 -9.08 46.92 9.77
N ARG A 326 -8.39 48.05 9.92
CA ARG A 326 -7.24 48.22 10.83
C ARG A 326 -7.76 48.56 12.24
N THR A 327 -6.93 48.23 13.24
CA THR A 327 -6.86 48.73 14.62
C THR A 327 -7.98 48.26 15.57
N ARG A 328 -7.74 47.97 16.85
CA ARG A 328 -6.93 48.71 17.82
C ARG A 328 -6.59 47.83 19.03
N GLN A 329 -5.32 47.78 19.43
CA GLN A 329 -4.91 47.32 20.76
C GLN A 329 -5.45 48.31 21.81
N VAL A 330 -6.03 47.79 22.89
CA VAL A 330 -6.22 48.53 24.14
C VAL A 330 -5.46 47.76 25.22
N ARG A 331 -4.47 48.44 25.80
CA ARG A 331 -3.80 48.07 27.06
C ARG A 331 -4.19 49.09 28.13
N ALA A 332 -3.99 48.66 29.38
CA ALA A 332 -4.06 49.35 30.67
C ALA A 332 -5.44 49.27 31.36
N ARG A 333 -5.54 48.92 32.65
CA ARG A 333 -4.54 48.93 33.74
C ARG A 333 -4.45 47.60 34.47
#